data_AF-F0FX50-F1
#
_entry.id   AF-F0FX50-F1
#
_cell.length_a   1.000
_cell.length_b   1.000
_cell.length_c   1.000
_cell.angle_alpha   90.00
_cell.angle_beta   90.00
_cell.angle_gamma   90.00
#
_symmetry.space_group_name_H-M   'P 1'
#
loop_
_entity.id
_entity.type
_entity.pdbx_description
1 polymer ?
#
loop_
_entity_poly.entity_id
_entity_poly.type
_entity_poly.pdbx_seq_one_letter_code
_entity_poly.pdbx_strand_id
1 'polypeptide(L)'
;MLTSNVDGQFQAAGFDPARIVEIHGSIHALQCLRPCSDQTWDAASFVPDVDAAACRLVGAPPRCPRCGGLARPNILMFGDSGWLGARYDAQERALNDWLARAGRVAVVEIGAGTAIPT
;
A
#
# COMPACT_ATOMS: atom_id res chain seq x y z
N MET A 1 3.89 6.93 -12.25
CA MET A 1 3.21 5.63 -12.30
C MET A 1 2.10 5.69 -11.28
N LEU A 2 0.85 5.44 -11.68
CA LEU A 2 -0.27 5.27 -10.76
C LEU A 2 -0.66 3.80 -10.83
N THR A 3 -0.85 3.17 -9.68
CA THR A 3 -1.15 1.74 -9.61
C THR A 3 -2.16 1.44 -8.51
N SER A 4 -3.12 0.58 -8.84
CA SER A 4 -4.03 -0.07 -7.89
C SER A 4 -3.46 -1.38 -7.34
N ASN A 5 -2.36 -1.89 -7.90
CA ASN A 5 -1.62 -3.03 -7.34
C ASN A 5 -0.96 -2.61 -6.02
N VAL A 6 -0.83 -3.58 -5.13
CA VAL A 6 -0.27 -3.41 -3.78
C VAL A 6 1.05 -4.16 -3.57
N ASP A 7 1.55 -4.81 -4.62
CA ASP A 7 2.64 -5.80 -4.57
C ASP A 7 4.06 -5.21 -4.51
N GLY A 8 4.23 -3.92 -4.80
CA GLY A 8 5.52 -3.23 -4.82
C GLY A 8 6.43 -3.57 -6.01
N GLN A 9 5.91 -4.14 -7.11
CA GLN A 9 6.73 -4.57 -8.24
C GLN A 9 7.44 -3.42 -8.97
N PHE A 10 6.87 -2.21 -8.97
CA PHE A 10 7.53 -1.04 -9.59
C PHE A 10 8.80 -0.65 -8.83
N GLN A 11 8.75 -0.66 -7.50
CA GLN A 11 9.90 -0.42 -6.65
C GLN A 11 10.96 -1.51 -6.85
N ALA A 12 10.55 -2.78 -6.91
CA ALA A 12 11.45 -3.90 -7.19
C ALA A 12 12.13 -3.79 -8.57
N ALA A 13 11.43 -3.24 -9.56
CA ALA A 13 11.96 -2.95 -10.89
C ALA A 13 12.83 -1.68 -10.97
N GLY A 14 13.05 -0.98 -9.86
CA GLY A 14 13.93 0.19 -9.78
C GLY A 14 13.28 1.53 -10.18
N PHE A 15 11.95 1.61 -10.18
CA PHE A 15 11.27 2.89 -10.37
C PHE A 15 11.54 3.81 -9.19
N ASP A 16 11.70 5.10 -9.48
CA ASP A 16 11.83 6.13 -8.45
C ASP A 16 10.56 6.18 -7.58
N PRO A 17 10.64 5.88 -6.26
CA PRO A 17 9.50 5.92 -5.37
C PRO A 17 8.77 7.26 -5.33
N ALA A 18 9.46 8.38 -5.59
CA ALA A 18 8.85 9.70 -5.66
C ALA A 18 7.91 9.88 -6.87
N ARG A 19 7.93 8.92 -7.82
CA ARG A 19 7.11 8.93 -9.04
C ARG A 19 6.08 7.79 -9.08
N ILE A 20 5.79 7.16 -7.94
CA ILE A 20 4.81 6.08 -7.80
C ILE A 20 3.66 6.55 -6.90
N VAL A 21 2.43 6.26 -7.30
CA VAL A 21 1.20 6.45 -6.50
C VAL A 21 0.52 5.10 -6.32
N GLU A 22 0.47 4.62 -5.09
CA GLU A 22 -0.13 3.34 -4.68
C GLU A 22 -1.52 3.60 -4.08
N ILE A 23 -2.54 3.76 -4.93
CA ILE A 23 -3.87 4.27 -4.50
C ILE A 23 -4.63 3.31 -3.57
N HIS A 24 -4.29 2.03 -3.55
CA HIS A 24 -4.87 1.01 -2.65
C HIS A 24 -3.94 0.59 -1.52
N GLY A 25 -2.85 1.30 -1.35
CA GLY A 25 -1.86 0.99 -0.34
C GLY A 25 -0.81 -0.04 -0.78
N SER A 26 -0.12 -0.65 0.17
CA SER A 26 1.03 -1.51 -0.09
C SER A 26 1.13 -2.67 0.90
N ILE A 27 1.50 -3.86 0.42
CA ILE A 27 1.82 -5.02 1.30
C ILE A 27 3.11 -4.78 2.11
N HIS A 28 3.96 -3.86 1.65
CA HIS A 28 5.26 -3.55 2.26
C HIS A 28 5.16 -2.53 3.40
N ALA A 29 3.96 -2.01 3.66
CA ALA A 29 3.67 -1.16 4.81
C ALA A 29 2.68 -1.86 5.75
N LEU A 30 2.93 -1.76 7.05
CA LEU A 30 2.06 -2.24 8.10
C LEU A 30 1.39 -1.07 8.84
N GLN A 31 0.19 -1.32 9.33
CA GLN A 31 -0.50 -0.48 10.30
C GLN A 31 -1.03 -1.36 11.44
N CYS A 32 -1.35 -0.73 12.58
CA CYS A 32 -2.05 -1.45 13.63
C CYS A 32 -3.48 -1.83 13.14
N LEU A 33 -3.94 -3.01 13.52
CA LEU A 33 -5.32 -3.44 13.24
C LEU A 33 -6.34 -2.60 14.02
N ARG A 34 -5.92 -2.07 15.17
CA ARG A 34 -6.70 -1.10 15.96
C ARG A 34 -6.16 0.31 15.71
N PRO A 35 -6.99 1.35 15.77
CA PRO A 35 -6.54 2.75 15.63
C PRO A 35 -5.84 3.22 16.92
N CYS A 36 -4.75 2.56 17.32
CA CYS A 36 -3.98 2.96 18.51
C CYS A 36 -2.99 4.11 18.24
N SER A 37 -2.73 4.40 16.96
CA SER A 37 -1.89 5.49 16.48
C SER A 37 -2.02 5.63 14.96
N ASP A 38 -1.76 6.82 14.45
CA ASP A 38 -1.78 7.11 13.00
C ASP A 38 -0.44 6.82 12.31
N GLN A 39 0.31 5.84 12.82
CA GLN A 39 1.62 5.46 12.31
C GLN A 39 1.53 4.20 11.46
N THR A 40 2.19 4.25 10.31
CA THR A 40 2.54 3.09 9.49
C THR A 40 4.04 2.82 9.61
N TRP A 41 4.45 1.59 9.34
CA TRP A 41 5.87 1.20 9.38
C TRP A 41 6.16 0.14 8.34
N ASP A 42 7.44 -0.08 8.06
CA ASP A 42 7.89 -1.02 7.04
C ASP A 42 7.64 -2.49 7.45
N ALA A 43 7.24 -3.32 6.48
CA ALA A 43 6.92 -4.73 6.69
C ALA A 43 8.14 -5.66 6.66
N ALA A 44 9.35 -5.21 6.31
CA ALA A 44 10.52 -6.06 6.07
C ALA A 44 10.92 -6.93 7.26
N SER A 45 10.57 -6.53 8.48
CA SER A 45 10.81 -7.34 9.69
C SER A 45 9.88 -8.55 9.83
N PHE A 46 8.80 -8.62 9.05
CA PHE A 46 7.85 -9.71 9.04
C PHE A 46 7.99 -10.54 7.75
N VAL A 47 8.56 -11.73 7.89
CA VAL A 47 8.60 -12.73 6.82
C VAL A 47 7.58 -13.81 7.16
N PRO A 48 6.46 -13.92 6.42
CA PRO A 48 5.43 -14.91 6.72
C PRO A 48 5.92 -16.32 6.40
N ASP A 49 5.87 -17.21 7.39
CA ASP A 49 5.98 -18.65 7.18
C ASP A 49 4.57 -19.21 6.92
N VAL A 50 4.38 -19.91 5.82
CA VAL A 50 3.05 -20.28 5.31
C VAL A 50 3.01 -21.73 4.87
N ASP A 51 1.92 -22.42 5.24
CA ASP A 51 1.50 -23.64 4.58
C ASP A 51 0.71 -23.22 3.33
N ALA A 52 1.41 -23.23 2.19
CA ALA A 52 0.82 -22.85 0.91
C ALA A 52 -0.28 -23.80 0.45
N ALA A 53 -0.22 -25.09 0.82
CA ALA A 53 -1.23 -26.06 0.44
C ALA A 53 -2.54 -25.87 1.23
N ALA A 54 -2.41 -25.51 2.51
CA ALA A 54 -3.55 -25.23 3.37
C ALA A 54 -4.02 -23.76 3.35
N CYS A 55 -3.30 -22.87 2.65
CA CYS A 55 -3.49 -21.42 2.66
C CYS A 55 -3.50 -20.84 4.10
N ARG A 56 -2.53 -21.24 4.94
CA ARG A 56 -2.46 -20.83 6.36
C ARG A 56 -1.13 -20.20 6.71
N LEU A 57 -1.17 -19.17 7.56
CA LEU A 57 0.02 -18.67 8.25
C LEU A 57 0.45 -19.70 9.30
N VAL A 58 1.70 -20.14 9.22
CA VAL A 58 2.37 -21.01 10.17
C VAL A 58 3.27 -20.11 11.02
N GLY A 59 2.78 -19.67 12.19
CA GLY A 59 3.54 -18.81 13.08
C GLY A 59 2.75 -17.61 13.60
N ALA A 60 3.47 -16.69 14.23
CA ALA A 60 2.85 -15.52 14.83
C ALA A 60 2.56 -14.44 13.77
N PRO A 61 1.35 -13.85 13.75
CA PRO A 61 1.08 -12.67 12.93
C PRO A 61 1.89 -11.46 13.40
N PRO A 62 2.10 -10.45 12.53
CA PRO A 62 2.84 -9.26 12.90
C PRO A 62 2.11 -8.51 14.00
N ARG A 63 2.88 -7.83 14.87
CA ARG A 63 2.35 -7.08 16.01
C ARG A 63 2.69 -5.61 15.90
N CYS A 64 1.79 -4.78 16.42
CA CYS A 64 2.00 -3.35 16.55
C CYS A 64 3.11 -3.08 17.58
N PRO A 65 4.18 -2.34 17.21
CA PRO A 65 5.28 -2.05 18.12
C PRO A 65 4.89 -1.15 19.29
N ARG A 66 3.78 -0.41 19.17
CA ARG A 66 3.26 0.49 20.21
C ARG A 66 2.40 -0.22 21.25
N CYS A 67 1.43 -1.03 20.83
CA CYS A 67 0.43 -1.59 21.75
C CYS A 67 0.45 -3.13 21.86
N GLY A 68 1.33 -3.81 21.12
CA GLY A 68 1.43 -5.29 21.10
C GLY A 68 0.25 -6.02 20.44
N GLY A 69 -0.79 -5.30 20.02
CA GLY A 69 -1.93 -5.82 19.28
C GLY A 69 -1.54 -6.30 17.88
N LEU A 70 -2.47 -6.93 17.17
CA LEU A 70 -2.24 -7.37 15.80
C LEU A 70 -1.96 -6.19 14.86
N ALA A 71 -1.03 -6.38 13.94
CA ALA A 71 -0.82 -5.51 12.80
C ALA A 71 -1.42 -6.14 11.54
N ARG A 72 -1.67 -5.31 10.54
CA ARG A 72 -2.15 -5.69 9.22
C ARG A 72 -1.38 -4.92 8.15
N PRO A 73 -1.31 -5.42 6.91
CA PRO A 73 -0.90 -4.61 5.78
C PRO A 73 -1.73 -3.33 5.69
N ASN A 74 -1.06 -2.22 5.36
CA ASN A 74 -1.65 -0.90 5.15
C ASN A 74 -2.21 -0.82 3.72
N ILE A 75 -3.13 -1.74 3.44
CA ILE A 75 -3.88 -1.86 2.19
C ILE A 75 -5.29 -1.37 2.46
N LEU A 76 -5.80 -0.52 1.57
CA LEU A 76 -7.16 -0.02 1.63
C LEU A 76 -8.13 -1.15 1.28
N MET A 77 -8.98 -1.52 2.25
CA MET A 77 -10.04 -2.51 2.06
C MET A 77 -11.41 -1.82 1.95
N PHE A 78 -12.40 -2.47 1.35
CA PHE A 78 -13.76 -1.92 1.28
C PHE A 78 -14.35 -1.69 2.68
N GLY A 79 -14.87 -0.48 2.91
CA GLY A 79 -15.47 -0.10 4.18
C GLY A 79 -14.46 0.15 5.31
N ASP A 80 -13.17 0.29 5.00
CA ASP A 80 -12.11 0.44 6.00
C ASP A 80 -11.92 1.89 6.45
N SER A 81 -12.73 2.33 7.41
CA SER A 81 -12.60 3.66 8.02
C SER A 81 -11.34 3.84 8.87
N GLY A 82 -10.61 2.75 9.17
CA GLY A 82 -9.39 2.76 9.95
C GLY A 82 -8.11 2.73 9.11
N TRP A 83 -8.21 2.82 7.79
CA TRP A 83 -7.04 2.83 6.92
C TRP A 83 -6.24 4.13 7.08
N LEU A 84 -4.92 4.00 7.25
CA LEU A 84 -4.02 5.14 7.40
C LEU A 84 -3.45 5.56 6.03
N GLY A 85 -4.15 6.49 5.38
CA GLY A 85 -3.89 6.92 4.00
C GLY A 85 -2.78 7.96 3.80
N ALA A 86 -2.33 8.63 4.87
CA ALA A 86 -1.55 9.87 4.78
C ALA A 86 -0.29 9.80 3.88
N ARG A 87 0.38 8.65 3.81
CA ARG A 87 1.55 8.46 2.93
C ARG A 87 1.17 8.42 1.44
N TYR A 88 0.01 7.87 1.12
CA TYR A 88 -0.50 7.74 -0.24
C TYR A 88 -1.11 9.06 -0.71
N ASP A 89 -1.77 9.80 0.20
CA ASP A 89 -2.22 11.17 -0.09
C ASP A 89 -1.03 12.06 -0.48
N ALA A 90 0.16 11.84 0.11
CA ALA A 90 1.37 12.56 -0.26
C ALA A 90 1.88 12.20 -1.66
N GLN A 91 1.80 10.91 -2.05
CA GLN A 91 2.12 10.46 -3.40
C GLN A 91 1.17 11.09 -4.43
N GLU A 92 -0.13 11.09 -4.13
CA GLU A 92 -1.16 11.68 -5.00
C GLU A 92 -0.97 13.19 -5.16
N ARG A 93 -0.68 13.91 -4.07
CA ARG A 93 -0.33 15.34 -4.14
C ARG A 93 0.87 15.59 -5.04
N ALA A 94 1.93 14.79 -4.93
CA ALA A 94 3.11 14.92 -5.79
C ALA A 94 2.80 14.68 -7.28
N LEU A 95 1.93 13.71 -7.58
CA LEU A 95 1.43 13.48 -8.94
C LEU A 95 0.63 14.67 -9.46
N ASN A 96 -0.32 15.18 -8.66
CA ASN A 96 -1.16 16.31 -9.04
C ASN A 96 -0.33 17.58 -9.26
N ASP A 97 0.65 17.84 -8.40
CA ASP A 97 1.61 18.93 -8.57
C ASP A 97 2.40 18.80 -9.88
N TRP A 98 2.84 17.58 -10.22
CA TRP A 98 3.52 17.33 -11.49
C TRP A 98 2.59 17.54 -12.69
N LEU A 99 1.35 17.02 -12.64
CA LEU A 99 0.34 17.19 -13.69
C LEU A 99 0.01 18.67 -13.93
N ALA A 100 -0.13 19.46 -12.87
CA ALA A 100 -0.43 20.89 -12.96
C ALA A 100 0.64 21.71 -13.72
N ARG A 101 1.88 21.21 -13.74
CA ARG A 101 3.01 21.81 -14.48
C ARG A 101 3.29 21.13 -15.80
N ALA A 102 2.65 19.99 -16.07
CA ALA A 102 2.84 19.25 -17.30
C ALA A 102 2.15 19.98 -18.45
N GLY A 103 2.80 20.04 -19.62
CA GLY A 103 2.21 20.63 -20.82
C GLY A 103 1.18 19.70 -21.44
N ARG A 104 1.62 18.85 -22.39
CA ARG A 104 0.77 17.82 -22.98
C ARG A 104 1.06 16.48 -22.32
N VAL A 105 0.03 15.85 -21.78
CA VAL A 105 0.11 14.54 -21.11
C VAL A 105 -0.58 13.49 -21.97
N ALA A 106 0.09 12.36 -22.17
CA ALA A 106 -0.54 11.14 -22.65
C ALA A 106 -0.71 10.19 -21.47
N VAL A 107 -1.91 9.60 -21.35
CA VAL A 107 -2.22 8.59 -20.33
C VAL A 107 -2.30 7.24 -21.03
N VAL A 108 -1.56 6.26 -20.50
CA VAL A 108 -1.57 4.87 -20.98
C VAL A 108 -2.04 4.01 -19.82
N GLU A 109 -3.20 3.38 -20.00
CA GLU A 109 -3.77 2.44 -19.04
C GLU A 109 -3.44 1.01 -19.46
N ILE A 110 -2.93 0.20 -18.52
CA ILE A 110 -2.47 -1.16 -18.78
C ILE A 110 -3.03 -2.07 -17.69
N GLY A 111 -3.85 -3.05 -18.09
CA GLY A 111 -4.35 -4.08 -17.18
C GLY A 111 -5.30 -3.58 -16.08
N ALA A 112 -5.87 -2.38 -16.22
CA ALA A 112 -6.91 -1.90 -15.32
C ALA A 112 -8.29 -2.41 -15.77
N GLY A 113 -8.99 -3.11 -14.87
CA GLY A 113 -10.35 -3.60 -15.11
C GLY A 113 -11.41 -2.59 -14.64
N THR A 114 -12.67 -2.85 -14.96
CA THR A 114 -13.80 -1.97 -14.60
C THR A 114 -14.42 -2.25 -13.24
N ALA A 115 -13.96 -3.29 -12.53
CA ALA A 115 -14.60 -3.78 -11.31
C ALA A 115 -14.52 -2.79 -10.15
N ILE A 116 -13.38 -2.10 -10.00
CA ILE A 116 -13.14 -1.09 -8.97
C ILE A 116 -12.72 0.21 -9.68
N PRO A 117 -13.68 1.01 -10.18
CA PRO A 117 -13.36 2.33 -10.71
C PRO A 117 -12.95 3.20 -9.53
N THR A 118 -11.67 3.55 -9.48
CA THR A 118 -11.08 4.41 -8.43
C THR A 118 -10.63 5.71 -9.06
#